data_AF-A0A125RCM4-F1
#
_entry.id   AF-A0A125RCM4-F1
#
_cell.length_a   1.000
_cell.length_b   1.000
_cell.length_c   1.000
_cell.angle_alpha   90.00
_cell.angle_beta   90.00
_cell.angle_gamma   90.00
#
_symmetry.space_group_name_H-M   'P 1'
#
loop_
_entity.id
_entity.type
_entity.pdbx_description
1 polymer ?
#
loop_
_entity_poly.entity_id
_entity_poly.type
_entity_poly.pdbx_seq_one_letter_code
_entity_poly.pdbx_strand_id
1 'polypeptide(L)'
;MKFCRECGCENLDEARFCKNCGFEFSSLPPIENKPNGDVKVVANQNRDSIISKLFYKTDKYTGELRFAKAKSISIAVFVIMFFVEVGIVWSQGSIILILLSSIIFGLIFAVPTYIIGYALGWAIDRLTH
;
A
#
# COMPACT_ATOMS: atom_id res chain seq x y z
N MET A 1 -12.88 12.73 37.15
CA MET A 1 -11.68 11.96 36.80
C MET A 1 -12.02 11.08 35.60
N LYS A 2 -11.12 10.91 34.62
CA LYS A 2 -11.36 10.08 33.44
C LYS A 2 -10.28 9.02 33.27
N PHE A 3 -10.67 7.84 32.80
CA PHE A 3 -9.76 6.74 32.55
C PHE A 3 -9.31 6.70 31.09
N CYS A 4 -8.02 6.49 30.88
CA CYS A 4 -7.48 6.29 29.53
C CYS A 4 -8.01 4.98 28.94
N ARG A 5 -8.51 5.03 27.70
CA ARG A 5 -8.97 3.81 27.00
C ARG A 5 -7.84 2.90 26.54
N GLU A 6 -6.63 3.44 26.35
CA GLU A 6 -5.47 2.68 25.91
C GLU A 6 -4.74 1.97 27.05
N CYS A 7 -4.64 2.60 28.23
CA CYS A 7 -3.83 2.05 29.33
C CYS A 7 -4.56 1.94 30.67
N GLY A 8 -5.83 2.31 30.75
CA GLY A 8 -6.62 2.26 31.98
C GLY A 8 -6.18 3.23 33.08
N CYS A 9 -5.20 4.09 32.83
CA CYS A 9 -4.69 5.03 33.83
C CYS A 9 -5.69 6.16 34.14
N GLU A 10 -5.81 6.52 35.42
CA GLU A 10 -6.66 7.61 35.88
C GLU A 10 -6.02 8.99 35.61
N ASN A 11 -6.76 9.85 34.95
CA ASN A 11 -6.36 11.20 34.55
C ASN A 11 -7.38 12.24 35.00
N LEU A 12 -6.95 13.50 35.12
CA LEU A 12 -7.83 14.64 35.39
C LEU A 12 -8.81 14.81 34.22
N ASP A 13 -10.03 15.30 34.49
CA ASP A 13 -11.05 15.47 33.45
C ASP A 13 -10.61 16.43 32.34
N GLU A 14 -9.85 17.46 32.71
CA GLU A 14 -9.28 18.48 31.82
C GLU A 14 -8.00 18.02 31.09
N ALA A 15 -7.44 16.85 31.44
CA ALA A 15 -6.20 16.38 30.85
C ALA A 15 -6.38 16.19 29.33
N ARG A 16 -5.59 16.90 28.52
CA ARG A 16 -5.61 16.74 27.05
C ARG A 16 -4.92 15.46 26.59
N PHE A 17 -3.94 14.98 27.35
CA PHE A 17 -3.19 13.75 27.06
C PHE A 17 -3.15 12.86 28.29
N CYS A 18 -3.04 11.54 28.09
CA CYS A 18 -2.84 10.58 29.17
C CYS A 18 -1.43 10.73 29.76
N LYS A 19 -1.35 10.89 31.08
CA LYS A 19 -0.08 11.01 31.82
C LYS A 19 0.83 9.78 31.74
N ASN A 20 0.28 8.61 31.38
CA ASN A 20 1.02 7.35 31.35
C ASN A 20 1.44 6.93 29.93
N CYS A 21 0.53 6.99 28.95
CA CYS A 21 0.81 6.51 27.58
C CYS A 21 0.81 7.60 26.50
N GLY A 22 0.48 8.85 26.83
CA GLY A 22 0.45 9.94 25.86
C GLY A 22 -0.78 9.99 24.95
N PHE A 23 -1.78 9.11 25.13
CA PHE A 23 -3.02 9.12 24.36
C PHE A 23 -3.76 10.46 24.46
N GLU A 24 -4.10 11.09 23.34
CA GLU A 24 -4.81 12.36 23.29
C GLU A 24 -6.33 12.17 23.47
N PHE A 25 -6.92 12.93 24.38
CA PHE A 25 -8.35 12.90 24.69
C PHE A 25 -9.18 13.85 23.85
N SER A 26 -8.63 14.45 22.79
CA SER A 26 -9.18 15.62 22.11
C SER A 26 -10.61 15.42 21.59
N SER A 27 -11.53 16.14 22.22
CA SER A 27 -12.80 16.56 21.65
C SER A 27 -12.56 17.80 20.78
N LEU A 28 -13.02 17.72 19.53
CA LEU A 28 -13.10 18.74 18.47
C LEU A 28 -12.87 20.20 18.91
N PRO A 29 -11.92 20.95 18.31
CA PRO A 29 -11.87 22.40 18.46
C PRO A 29 -13.00 23.10 17.69
N PRO A 30 -13.45 24.30 18.12
CA PRO A 30 -14.45 25.09 17.42
C PRO A 30 -13.98 25.45 15.99
N ILE A 31 -14.88 25.32 15.02
CA ILE A 31 -14.62 25.65 13.61
C ILE A 31 -14.56 27.19 13.49
N GLU A 32 -13.36 27.75 13.45
CA GLU A 32 -13.14 29.12 12.93
C GLU A 32 -13.07 29.07 11.40
N ASN A 33 -14.07 29.67 10.75
CA ASN A 33 -14.11 29.88 9.31
C ASN A 33 -13.03 30.88 8.88
N LYS A 34 -12.03 30.42 8.11
CA LYS A 34 -11.26 31.27 7.19
C LYS A 34 -11.33 30.68 5.78
N PRO A 35 -11.71 31.47 4.75
CA PRO A 35 -11.68 30.99 3.39
C PRO A 35 -10.27 31.13 2.80
N ASN A 36 -9.95 30.16 1.95
CA ASN A 36 -8.94 30.20 0.89
C ASN A 36 -7.51 29.78 1.25
N GLY A 37 -7.08 28.68 0.64
CA GLY A 37 -5.78 28.04 0.81
C GLY A 37 -5.91 26.53 0.68
N ASP A 38 -6.21 26.06 -0.53
CA ASP A 38 -6.07 24.71 -1.09
C ASP A 38 -5.78 23.56 -0.10
N VAL A 39 -6.68 23.34 0.86
CA VAL A 39 -6.63 22.12 1.66
C VAL A 39 -7.23 21.02 0.81
N LYS A 40 -6.38 20.26 0.11
CA LYS A 40 -6.77 18.94 -0.39
C LYS A 40 -6.93 17.99 0.79
N VAL A 41 -8.04 18.14 1.53
CA VAL A 41 -8.60 17.07 2.35
C VAL A 41 -9.17 16.03 1.40
N VAL A 42 -8.30 15.21 0.79
CA VAL A 42 -8.72 13.98 0.13
C VAL A 42 -7.91 12.84 0.74
N ALA A 43 -8.07 12.65 2.04
CA ALA A 43 -7.39 11.58 2.77
C ALA A 43 -8.36 10.74 3.61
N ASN A 44 -9.59 10.50 3.13
CA ASN A 44 -10.40 9.42 3.69
C ASN A 44 -11.53 8.93 2.79
N GLN A 45 -11.21 8.26 1.67
CA GLN A 45 -12.23 7.39 1.07
C GLN A 45 -11.74 6.17 0.28
N ASN A 46 -10.44 5.89 0.21
CA ASN A 46 -9.99 4.72 -0.54
C ASN A 46 -8.67 4.09 -0.07
N ARG A 47 -8.44 4.00 1.25
CA ARG A 47 -7.31 3.24 1.79
C ARG A 47 -7.46 1.72 1.58
N ASP A 48 -8.67 1.26 1.23
CA ASP A 48 -8.98 -0.14 0.97
C ASP A 48 -9.08 -0.51 -0.50
N SER A 49 -8.82 0.43 -1.40
CA SER A 49 -8.69 0.13 -2.82
C SER A 49 -7.58 -0.90 -3.03
N ILE A 50 -7.90 -1.96 -3.77
CA ILE A 50 -6.94 -2.98 -4.19
C ILE A 50 -5.73 -2.33 -4.87
N ILE A 51 -5.98 -1.23 -5.60
CA ILE A 51 -4.96 -0.44 -6.30
C ILE A 51 -3.99 0.21 -5.31
N SER A 52 -4.47 0.81 -4.21
CA SER A 52 -3.58 1.46 -3.24
C SER A 52 -2.71 0.43 -2.51
N LYS A 53 -3.25 -0.75 -2.18
CA LYS A 53 -2.51 -1.86 -1.57
C LYS A 53 -1.47 -2.50 -2.51
N LEU A 54 -1.72 -2.50 -3.82
CA LEU A 54 -0.78 -3.05 -4.81
C LEU A 54 0.40 -2.11 -5.11
N PHE A 55 0.12 -0.82 -5.32
CA PHE A 55 1.11 0.11 -5.90
C PHE A 55 1.81 1.01 -4.90
N TYR A 56 1.31 1.13 -3.67
CA TYR A 56 1.84 2.06 -2.69
C TYR A 56 2.30 1.34 -1.41
N LYS A 57 3.37 1.86 -0.79
CA LYS A 57 3.83 1.47 0.55
C LYS A 57 3.59 2.66 1.47
N THR A 58 2.93 2.44 2.59
CA THR A 58 2.76 3.47 3.62
C THR A 58 4.11 3.72 4.30
N ASP A 59 4.52 4.98 4.38
CA ASP A 59 5.70 5.36 5.15
C ASP A 59 5.40 5.30 6.65
N LYS A 60 6.29 4.66 7.43
CA LYS A 60 6.11 4.48 8.87
C LYS A 60 6.28 5.79 9.67
N TYR A 61 7.01 6.77 9.12
CA TYR A 61 7.36 8.01 9.81
C TYR A 61 6.47 9.18 9.42
N THR A 62 6.06 9.27 8.16
CA THR A 62 5.20 10.37 7.68
C THR A 62 3.73 9.97 7.50
N GLY A 63 3.42 8.66 7.49
CA GLY A 63 2.08 8.16 7.20
C GLY A 63 1.63 8.40 5.74
N GLU A 64 2.50 8.97 4.91
CA GLU A 64 2.21 9.26 3.50
C GLU A 64 2.33 8.00 2.64
N LEU A 65 1.49 7.91 1.61
CA LEU A 65 1.60 6.85 0.60
C LEU A 65 2.77 7.17 -0.32
N ARG A 66 3.83 6.36 -0.25
CA ARG A 66 4.95 6.43 -1.18
C ARG A 66 4.77 5.38 -2.27
N PHE A 67 4.92 5.81 -3.52
CA PHE A 67 4.79 4.93 -4.67
C PHE A 67 5.88 3.85 -4.66
N ALA A 68 5.49 2.58 -4.62
CA ALA A 68 6.41 1.46 -4.64
C ALA A 68 6.88 1.21 -6.08
N LYS A 69 7.85 2.03 -6.53
CA LYS A 69 8.36 2.05 -7.92
C LYS A 69 8.67 0.66 -8.47
N ALA A 70 9.35 -0.18 -7.68
CA ALA A 70 9.70 -1.55 -8.09
C ALA A 70 8.47 -2.45 -8.32
N LYS A 71 7.45 -2.36 -7.46
CA LYS A 71 6.22 -3.17 -7.58
C LYS A 71 5.40 -2.76 -8.80
N SER A 72 5.25 -1.45 -9.01
CA SER A 72 4.51 -0.92 -10.16
C SER A 72 5.15 -1.27 -11.50
N ILE A 73 6.48 -1.11 -11.60
CA ILE A 73 7.23 -1.45 -12.83
C ILE A 73 7.09 -2.94 -13.14
N SER A 74 7.22 -3.81 -12.12
CA SER A 74 7.04 -5.25 -12.30
C SER A 74 5.65 -5.58 -12.87
N ILE A 75 4.59 -5.03 -12.29
CA ILE A 75 3.21 -5.27 -12.76
C ILE A 75 3.02 -4.80 -14.20
N ALA A 76 3.52 -3.60 -14.54
CA ALA A 76 3.42 -3.06 -15.89
C ALA A 76 4.13 -3.95 -16.92
N VAL A 77 5.34 -4.42 -16.61
CA VAL A 77 6.09 -5.35 -17.48
C VAL A 77 5.32 -6.66 -17.68
N PHE A 78 4.73 -7.22 -16.62
CA PHE A 78 3.91 -8.43 -16.70
C PHE A 78 2.70 -8.27 -17.61
N VAL A 79 1.97 -7.16 -17.47
CA VAL A 79 0.79 -6.87 -18.29
C VAL A 79 1.18 -6.73 -19.76
N ILE A 80 2.25 -6.02 -20.07
CA ILE A 80 2.74 -5.86 -21.44
C ILE A 80 3.14 -7.21 -22.04
N MET A 81 3.92 -8.02 -21.32
CA MET A 81 4.32 -9.35 -21.81
C MET A 81 3.10 -10.24 -22.06
N PHE A 82 2.10 -10.23 -21.18
CA PHE A 82 0.86 -10.98 -21.38
C PHE A 82 0.15 -10.61 -22.69
N PHE A 83 0.02 -9.32 -22.99
CA PHE A 83 -0.60 -8.89 -24.25
C PHE A 83 0.23 -9.27 -25.48
N VAL A 84 1.55 -9.28 -25.38
CA VAL A 84 2.43 -9.76 -26.46
C VAL A 84 2.17 -11.25 -26.72
N GLU A 85 2.09 -12.08 -25.68
CA GLU A 85 1.79 -13.50 -25.83
C GLU A 85 0.41 -13.72 -26.45
N VAL A 86 -0.62 -13.04 -25.95
CA VAL A 86 -1.97 -13.13 -26.50
C VAL A 86 -1.99 -12.74 -27.98
N GLY A 87 -1.26 -11.69 -28.37
CA GLY A 87 -1.15 -11.25 -29.76
C GLY A 87 -0.47 -12.29 -30.67
N ILE A 88 0.61 -12.92 -30.20
CA ILE A 88 1.30 -13.97 -30.95
C ILE A 88 0.38 -15.18 -31.16
N VAL A 89 -0.34 -15.60 -30.12
CA VAL A 89 -1.16 -16.82 -30.22
C VAL A 89 -2.50 -16.59 -30.94
N TRP A 90 -3.04 -15.36 -30.92
CA TRP A 90 -4.18 -14.98 -31.77
C TRP A 90 -3.93 -15.28 -33.25
N SER A 91 -2.67 -15.22 -33.69
CA SER A 91 -2.28 -15.56 -35.05
C SER A 91 -2.36 -17.06 -35.38
N GLN A 92 -2.37 -17.96 -34.40
CA GLN A 92 -2.27 -19.41 -34.60
C GLN A 92 -3.61 -20.17 -34.45
N GLY A 93 -4.64 -19.54 -33.89
CA GLY A 93 -6.00 -20.09 -33.80
C GLY A 93 -6.19 -21.30 -32.87
N SER A 94 -5.15 -21.79 -32.20
CA SER A 94 -5.21 -22.97 -31.32
C SER A 94 -5.28 -22.60 -29.85
N ILE A 95 -6.45 -22.82 -29.24
CA ILE A 95 -6.70 -22.53 -27.81
C ILE A 95 -5.82 -23.37 -26.87
N ILE A 96 -5.51 -24.61 -27.26
CA ILE A 96 -4.67 -25.49 -26.43
C ILE A 96 -3.26 -24.92 -26.29
N LEU A 97 -2.69 -24.38 -27.38
CA LEU A 97 -1.37 -23.76 -27.34
C LEU A 97 -1.36 -22.47 -26.51
N ILE A 98 -2.46 -21.70 -26.48
CA ILE A 98 -2.63 -20.53 -25.60
C ILE A 98 -2.50 -20.97 -24.13
N LEU A 99 -3.26 -21.97 -23.72
CA LEU A 99 -3.27 -22.42 -22.32
C LEU A 99 -1.92 -22.96 -21.88
N LEU A 100 -1.26 -23.73 -22.75
CA LEU A 100 0.06 -24.29 -22.48
C LEU A 100 1.13 -23.18 -22.40
N SER A 101 1.11 -22.20 -23.30
CA SER A 101 2.07 -21.08 -23.26
C SER A 101 1.90 -20.23 -22.02
N SER A 102 0.66 -19.91 -21.60
CA SER A 102 0.41 -19.13 -20.39
C SER A 102 0.87 -19.83 -19.12
N ILE A 103 0.70 -21.16 -19.02
CA ILE A 103 1.20 -21.95 -17.88
C ILE A 103 2.73 -21.92 -17.84
N ILE A 104 3.38 -22.15 -18.99
CA ILE A 104 4.83 -22.12 -19.11
C ILE A 104 5.37 -20.74 -18.77
N PHE A 105 4.75 -19.67 -19.26
CA PHE A 105 5.13 -18.30 -18.94
C PHE A 105 5.00 -18.00 -17.44
N GLY A 106 3.89 -18.41 -16.82
CA GLY A 106 3.70 -18.29 -15.37
C GLY A 106 4.82 -18.99 -14.59
N LEU A 107 5.21 -20.20 -14.99
CA LEU A 107 6.28 -20.94 -14.33
C LEU A 107 7.67 -20.32 -14.56
N ILE A 108 7.98 -19.89 -15.79
CA ILE A 108 9.30 -19.37 -16.15
C ILE A 108 9.49 -17.93 -15.69
N PHE A 109 8.45 -17.11 -15.68
CA PHE A 109 8.58 -15.68 -15.38
C PHE A 109 7.99 -15.31 -14.02
N ALA A 110 6.81 -15.81 -13.65
CA ALA A 110 6.21 -15.41 -12.36
C ALA A 110 6.99 -15.98 -11.17
N VAL A 111 7.50 -17.22 -11.25
CA VAL A 111 8.27 -17.82 -10.15
C VAL A 111 9.60 -17.09 -9.94
N PRO A 112 10.46 -16.87 -10.95
CA PRO A 112 11.72 -16.17 -10.73
C PRO A 112 11.55 -14.71 -10.34
N THR A 113 10.60 -13.98 -10.93
CA THR A 113 10.34 -12.58 -10.53
C THR A 113 9.83 -12.48 -9.10
N TYR A 114 9.00 -13.41 -8.64
CA TYR A 114 8.56 -13.49 -7.25
C TYR A 114 9.75 -13.73 -6.30
N ILE A 115 10.62 -14.70 -6.64
CA ILE A 115 11.82 -15.01 -5.86
C ILE A 115 12.76 -13.80 -5.80
N ILE A 116 13.02 -13.15 -6.94
CA ILE A 116 13.88 -11.96 -7.03
C ILE A 116 13.28 -10.81 -6.21
N GLY A 117 11.97 -10.57 -6.34
CA GLY A 117 11.26 -9.53 -5.58
C GLY A 117 11.32 -9.78 -4.07
N TYR A 118 11.16 -11.04 -3.64
CA TYR A 118 11.30 -11.43 -2.23
C TYR A 118 12.73 -11.22 -1.73
N ALA A 119 13.73 -11.68 -2.48
CA ALA A 119 15.14 -11.55 -2.13
C ALA A 119 15.58 -10.08 -2.04
N LEU A 120 15.17 -9.24 -3.00
CA LEU A 120 15.42 -7.79 -2.98
C LEU A 120 14.73 -7.13 -1.78
N GLY A 121 13.47 -7.49 -1.51
CA GLY A 121 12.75 -6.97 -0.34
C GLY A 121 13.46 -7.30 0.97
N TRP A 122 13.90 -8.55 1.12
CA TRP A 122 14.67 -9.01 2.27
C TRP A 122 16.03 -8.32 2.40
N ALA A 123 16.78 -8.19 1.30
CA ALA A 123 18.09 -7.54 1.29
C ALA A 123 18.01 -6.04 1.63
N ILE A 124 16.99 -5.33 1.12
CA ILE A 124 16.78 -3.92 1.44
C ILE A 124 16.45 -3.76 2.92
N ASP A 125 15.54 -4.59 3.47
CA ASP A 125 15.16 -4.53 4.88
C ASP A 125 16.38 -4.72 5.81
N ARG A 126 17.28 -5.65 5.44
CA ARG A 126 18.55 -5.91 6.13
C ARG A 126 19.58 -4.78 6.02
N LEU A 127 19.53 -3.98 4.96
CA LEU A 127 20.43 -2.83 4.76
C LEU A 127 19.92 -1.56 5.44
N THR A 128 18.61 -1.47 5.71
CA THR A 128 17.97 -0.29 6.30
C THR A 128 17.77 -0.37 7.81
N HIS A 129 18.10 -1.50 8.45
CA HIS A 129 18.06 -1.73 9.90
C HIS A 129 19.43 -2.11 10.43
#